data_AF-A0A529LV76-F1
#
_entry.id   AF-A0A529LV76-F1
#
_cell.length_a   1.000
_cell.length_b   1.000
_cell.length_c   1.000
_cell.angle_alpha   90.00
_cell.angle_beta   90.00
_cell.angle_gamma   90.00
#
_symmetry.space_group_name_H-M   'P 1'
#
loop_
_entity.id
_entity.type
_entity.pdbx_description
1 polymer ?
#
loop_
_entity_poly.entity_id
_entity_poly.type
_entity_poly.pdbx_seq_one_letter_code
_entity_poly.pdbx_strand_id
1 'polypeptide(L)' 'MSRPAVLVTGGAGFIGSHTCKQLASADYMPVVFDTLSRGNER' A
#
# COMPACT_ATOMS: atom_id res chain seq x y z
N MET A 1 -9.84 -15.91 -12.04
CA MET A 1 -8.68 -15.14 -12.54
C MET A 1 -8.22 -14.25 -11.42
N SER A 2 -6.93 -14.26 -11.05
CA SER A 2 -6.40 -13.32 -10.06
C SER A 2 -6.45 -11.90 -10.64
N ARG A 3 -6.89 -10.92 -9.83
CA ARG A 3 -6.82 -9.51 -10.21
C ARG A 3 -5.35 -9.12 -10.42
N PRO A 4 -5.04 -8.14 -11.28
CA PRO A 4 -3.68 -7.65 -11.44
C PRO A 4 -3.10 -7.19 -10.10
N ALA A 5 -1.79 -7.37 -9.92
CA ALA A 5 -1.10 -6.74 -8.80
C ALA A 5 -1.09 -5.21 -8.96
N VAL A 6 -1.17 -4.47 -7.85
CA VAL A 6 -1.22 -3.01 -7.84
C VAL A 6 0.00 -2.47 -7.09
N LEU A 7 0.88 -1.76 -7.78
CA LEU A 7 2.01 -1.07 -7.14
C LEU A 7 1.50 0.17 -6.39
N VAL A 8 1.80 0.24 -5.09
CA VAL A 8 1.48 1.38 -4.23
C VAL A 8 2.77 2.01 -3.74
N THR A 9 3.08 3.22 -4.22
CA THR A 9 4.18 4.03 -3.70
C THR A 9 3.73 4.76 -2.43
N GLY A 10 4.60 4.84 -1.41
CA GLY A 10 4.20 5.45 -0.14
C GLY A 10 3.20 4.62 0.67
N GLY A 11 3.16 3.29 0.44
CA GLY A 11 2.20 2.37 1.04
C GLY A 11 2.29 2.19 2.56
N ALA A 12 3.39 2.60 3.20
CA ALA A 12 3.54 2.63 4.65
C ALA A 12 3.03 3.96 5.28
N GLY A 13 2.72 4.97 4.47
CA GLY A 13 2.12 6.22 4.93
C GLY A 13 0.65 6.11 5.31
N PHE A 14 0.08 7.20 5.84
CA PHE A 14 -1.34 7.24 6.25
C PHE A 14 -2.29 6.87 5.10
N ILE A 15 -2.19 7.56 3.97
CA ILE A 15 -3.06 7.28 2.81
C ILE A 15 -2.73 5.92 2.20
N GLY A 16 -1.44 5.64 1.98
CA GLY A 16 -0.99 4.42 1.32
C GLY A 16 -1.41 3.15 2.05
N SER A 17 -1.31 3.12 3.37
CA SER A 17 -1.67 1.96 4.18
C SER A 17 -3.18 1.69 4.18
N HIS A 18 -4.01 2.74 4.19
CA HIS A 18 -5.46 2.61 4.05
C HIS A 18 -5.84 2.12 2.64
N THR A 19 -5.21 2.67 1.60
CA THR A 19 -5.39 2.20 0.22
C THR A 19 -5.02 0.72 0.08
N CYS A 20 -3.90 0.28 0.66
CA CYS A 20 -3.50 -1.14 0.62
C CYS A 20 -4.54 -2.05 1.28
N LYS A 21 -5.12 -1.64 2.41
CA LYS A 21 -6.19 -2.39 3.09
C LYS A 21 -7.45 -2.51 2.21
N GLN A 22 -7.84 -1.42 1.55
CA GLN A 22 -9.01 -1.41 0.65
C GLN A 22 -8.76 -2.27 -0.60
N LEU A 23 -7.57 -2.18 -1.20
CA LEU A 23 -7.18 -3.02 -2.34
C LEU A 23 -7.21 -4.51 -1.98
N ALA A 24 -6.63 -4.88 -0.85
CA ALA A 24 -6.65 -6.27 -0.36
C ALA A 24 -8.08 -6.76 -0.09
N SER A 25 -8.93 -5.90 0.50
CA SER A 25 -10.36 -6.21 0.73
C SER A 25 -11.18 -6.37 -0.55
N ALA A 26 -10.67 -5.85 -1.67
CA ALA A 26 -11.28 -5.97 -3.00
C ALA A 26 -10.61 -7.06 -3.86
N ASP A 27 -9.88 -8.00 -3.24
CA ASP A 27 -9.17 -9.11 -3.88
C ASP A 27 -8.06 -8.70 -4.86
N TYR A 28 -7.48 -7.50 -4.70
CA TYR A 28 -6.24 -7.13 -5.35
C TYR A 28 -5.03 -7.54 -4.50
N MET A 29 -3.90 -7.78 -5.15
CA MET A 29 -2.61 -7.93 -4.48
C MET A 29 -1.86 -6.59 -4.51
N PRO A 30 -1.91 -5.78 -3.44
CA PRO A 30 -1.08 -4.58 -3.34
C PRO A 30 0.40 -4.98 -3.17
N VAL A 31 1.29 -4.33 -3.93
CA VAL A 31 2.75 -4.43 -3.82
C VAL A 31 3.25 -3.07 -3.39
N VAL A 32 3.87 -2.97 -2.22
CA VAL A 32 4.26 -1.68 -1.63
C VAL A 32 5.70 -1.35 -1.97
N PHE A 33 5.94 -0.11 -2.38
CA PHE A 33 7.26 0.50 -2.45
C PHE A 33 7.29 1.76 -1.58
N ASP A 34 8.07 1.74 -0.51
CA ASP A 34 8.14 2.83 0.46
C ASP A 34 9.56 2.99 1.00
N THR A 35 9.97 4.24 1.24
CA THR A 35 11.28 4.60 1.80
C THR A 35 11.27 4.67 3.32
N LEU A 36 10.09 4.60 3.94
CA LEU A 36 9.85 4.73 5.38
C LEU A 36 10.33 6.07 5.99
N SER A 37 10.59 7.09 5.15
CA SER A 37 11.24 8.33 5.60
C SER A 37 10.48 9.08 6.70
N ARG A 38 9.14 8.97 6.71
CA ARG A 38 8.26 9.62 7.70
C ARG A 38 7.91 8.76 8.92
N GLY A 39 8.36 7.50 8.98
CA GLY A 39 7.94 6.56 10.02
C GLY A 39 8.50 6.83 11.42
N ASN A 40 9.50 7.72 11.52
CA ASN A 40 10.18 8.06 12.77
C ASN A 40 10.35 9.58 12.96
N GLU A 41 9.58 10.37 12.21
CA GLU A 41 9.46 11.81 12.41
C GLU A 41 8.66 12.03 13.72
N ARG A 42 9.32 12.62 14.73
CA ARG A 42 8.72 12.91 16.04
C ARG A 42 7.70 14.04 15.97
#